data_AF-A0A803LN78-F1
#
_entry.id   AF-A0A803LN78-F1
#
_cell.length_a   1.000
_cell.length_b   1.000
_cell.length_c   1.000
_cell.angle_alpha   90.00
_cell.angle_beta   90.00
_cell.angle_gamma   90.00
#
_symmetry.space_group_name_H-M   'P 1'
#
loop_
_entity.id
_entity.type
_entity.pdbx_description
1 polymer ?
#
loop_
_entity_poly.entity_id
_entity_poly.type
_entity_poly.pdbx_seq_one_letter_code
_entity_poly.pdbx_strand_id
1 'polypeptide(L)'
;MVGVELTYKEELEKRVSWQLDQATLKEIMIPSFNHTCSTLLDVELVMRLVKRFVGLDEGVRSSAALIKVAKLMDSYLAEVAMDSNLKLEEFIQLAGALPAHARAIDDGLYRAVDTYLKAHIKVTKQERKLLCRLIDCRKLSPEACLHASQNERLPVRAVVQVLFTEQNKISRQLDWSGPMSMARSPNSNRHDAPGRCQSKREVSVQHMEIKRLKEDVVRLQNQITTLQNQLEKVVEKKKGFFRWKKFILISGSTSVTDVGKRDFEEVGFGRHTPLTKGKNSHRWRKSLS
;
A
#
# COMPACT_ATOMS: atom_id res chain seq x y z
N MET A 1 18.18 -28.66 2.68
CA MET A 1 17.47 -29.89 2.27
C MET A 1 18.49 -30.89 1.72
N VAL A 2 19.17 -31.64 2.59
CA VAL A 2 20.15 -32.65 2.16
C VAL A 2 19.41 -34.00 2.02
N GLY A 3 19.48 -34.62 0.84
CA GLY A 3 18.98 -35.99 0.61
C GLY A 3 17.51 -36.15 0.22
N VAL A 4 16.79 -35.07 -0.09
CA VAL A 4 15.41 -35.16 -0.63
C VAL A 4 15.47 -35.39 -2.13
N GLU A 5 14.70 -36.37 -2.64
CA GLU A 5 14.57 -36.64 -4.06
C GLU A 5 14.17 -35.38 -4.85
N LEU A 6 14.72 -35.19 -6.05
CA LEU A 6 14.51 -33.98 -6.85
C LEU A 6 13.02 -33.72 -7.13
N THR A 7 12.26 -34.80 -7.30
CA THR A 7 10.81 -34.83 -7.53
C THR A 7 10.03 -34.19 -6.38
N TYR A 8 10.30 -34.56 -5.12
CA TYR A 8 9.66 -33.94 -3.96
C TYR A 8 10.04 -32.47 -3.81
N LYS A 9 11.28 -32.09 -4.15
CA LYS A 9 11.70 -30.68 -4.15
C LYS A 9 10.92 -29.87 -5.18
N GLU A 10 10.78 -30.38 -6.40
CA GLU A 10 10.02 -29.72 -7.47
C GLU A 10 8.53 -29.61 -7.14
N GLU A 11 7.94 -30.66 -6.56
CA GLU A 11 6.56 -30.61 -6.07
C GLU A 11 6.37 -29.58 -4.96
N LEU A 12 7.31 -29.50 -4.03
CA LEU A 12 7.28 -28.51 -2.95
C LEU A 12 7.40 -27.09 -3.51
N GLU A 13 8.38 -26.84 -4.38
CA GLU A 13 8.52 -25.55 -5.06
C GLU A 13 7.23 -25.17 -5.80
N LYS A 14 6.58 -26.11 -6.48
CA LYS A 14 5.31 -25.89 -7.18
C LYS A 14 4.20 -25.45 -6.21
N ARG A 15 4.04 -26.15 -5.09
CA ARG A 15 3.02 -25.81 -4.07
C ARG A 15 3.29 -24.46 -3.41
N VAL A 16 4.55 -24.17 -3.08
CA VAL A 16 4.95 -22.86 -2.53
C VAL A 16 4.70 -21.74 -3.54
N SER A 17 5.02 -21.97 -4.81
CA SER A 17 4.79 -21.00 -5.88
C SER A 17 3.32 -20.60 -5.99
N TRP A 18 2.39 -21.54 -5.79
CA TRP A 18 0.94 -21.28 -5.80
C TRP A 18 0.45 -20.40 -4.65
N GLN A 19 1.20 -20.31 -3.57
CA GLN A 19 0.81 -19.59 -2.35
C GLN A 19 1.67 -18.35 -2.10
N LEU A 20 2.47 -17.90 -3.07
CA LEU A 20 3.31 -16.71 -2.92
C LEU A 20 2.52 -15.44 -2.57
N ASP A 21 1.25 -15.34 -2.98
CA ASP A 21 0.39 -14.19 -2.67
C ASP A 21 -0.05 -14.12 -1.20
N GLN A 22 0.13 -15.22 -0.47
CA GLN A 22 -0.13 -15.34 0.96
C GLN A 22 1.15 -15.27 1.79
N ALA A 23 2.32 -15.38 1.15
CA ALA A 23 3.60 -15.38 1.83
C ALA A 23 3.97 -13.99 2.37
N THR A 24 4.69 -13.98 3.48
CA THR A 24 5.30 -12.77 4.03
C THR A 24 6.76 -12.63 3.61
N LEU A 25 7.31 -11.41 3.70
CA LEU A 25 8.72 -11.17 3.37
C LEU A 25 9.66 -12.08 4.17
N LYS A 26 9.40 -12.27 5.47
CA LYS A 26 10.22 -13.10 6.34
C LYS A 26 10.25 -14.56 5.93
N GLU A 27 9.14 -15.08 5.40
CA GLU A 27 9.01 -16.48 4.97
C GLU A 27 9.80 -16.78 3.69
N ILE A 28 9.96 -15.79 2.81
CA ILE A 28 10.72 -15.94 1.55
C ILE A 28 12.20 -15.57 1.69
N MET A 29 12.61 -14.96 2.81
CA MET A 29 14.01 -14.67 3.14
C MET A 29 14.73 -15.94 3.62
N ILE A 30 14.94 -16.87 2.70
CA ILE A 30 15.59 -18.14 2.97
C ILE A 30 17.11 -17.95 2.88
N PRO A 31 17.88 -18.25 3.95
CA PRO A 31 19.34 -18.18 3.90
C PRO A 31 19.92 -19.14 2.86
N SER A 32 20.99 -18.71 2.21
CA SER A 32 21.77 -19.60 1.36
C SER A 32 22.66 -20.51 2.20
N PHE A 33 22.64 -21.81 1.93
CA PHE A 33 23.47 -22.82 2.63
C PHE A 33 24.52 -23.47 1.72
N ASN A 34 24.74 -22.90 0.53
CA ASN A 34 25.72 -23.41 -0.43
C ASN A 34 27.06 -22.72 -0.22
N HIS A 35 28.12 -23.50 -0.08
CA HIS A 35 29.51 -23.04 0.09
C HIS A 35 30.06 -22.26 -1.11
N THR A 36 29.37 -22.31 -2.26
CA THR A 36 29.70 -21.57 -3.49
C THR A 36 28.86 -20.31 -3.68
N CYS A 37 27.85 -20.08 -2.84
CA CYS A 37 26.94 -18.95 -2.99
C CYS A 37 27.55 -17.72 -2.31
N SER A 38 27.68 -16.63 -3.06
CA SER A 38 28.23 -15.38 -2.54
C SER A 38 27.20 -14.56 -1.76
N THR A 39 25.91 -14.77 -2.00
CA THR A 39 24.82 -14.03 -1.35
C THR A 39 24.36 -14.69 -0.05
N LEU A 40 23.89 -13.88 0.89
CA LEU A 40 23.35 -14.33 2.18
C LEU A 40 22.02 -15.08 2.04
N LEU A 41 21.25 -14.74 1.01
CA LEU A 41 19.93 -15.31 0.71
C LEU A 41 19.98 -16.18 -0.54
N ASP A 42 19.11 -17.18 -0.61
CA ASP A 42 18.92 -18.03 -1.79
C ASP A 42 18.03 -17.28 -2.82
N VAL A 43 18.65 -16.34 -3.53
CA VAL A 43 17.99 -15.51 -4.56
C VAL A 43 17.50 -16.37 -5.73
N GLU A 44 18.24 -17.44 -6.06
CA GLU A 44 17.91 -18.34 -7.14
C GLU A 44 16.61 -19.12 -6.85
N LEU A 45 16.43 -19.58 -5.61
CA LEU A 45 15.17 -20.19 -5.17
C LEU A 45 13.99 -19.23 -5.34
N VAL A 46 14.10 -18.00 -4.84
CA VAL A 46 13.01 -17.01 -4.97
C VAL A 46 12.72 -16.71 -6.44
N MET A 47 13.74 -16.57 -7.28
CA MET A 47 13.59 -16.44 -8.73
C MET A 47 12.79 -17.60 -9.35
N ARG A 48 13.11 -18.85 -8.99
CA ARG A 48 12.39 -20.03 -9.50
C ARG A 48 10.93 -20.01 -9.05
N LEU A 49 10.65 -19.70 -7.78
CA LEU A 49 9.29 -19.63 -7.25
C LEU A 49 8.45 -18.56 -7.98
N VAL A 50 9.01 -17.37 -8.20
CA VAL A 50 8.32 -16.27 -8.89
C VAL A 50 8.05 -16.63 -10.36
N LYS A 51 9.03 -17.20 -11.07
CA LYS A 51 8.84 -17.64 -12.46
C LYS A 51 7.74 -18.71 -12.56
N ARG A 52 7.70 -19.67 -11.62
CA ARG A 52 6.63 -20.67 -11.55
C ARG A 52 5.27 -20.04 -11.27
N PHE A 53 5.19 -19.06 -10.37
CA PHE A 53 3.95 -18.32 -10.10
C PHE A 53 3.45 -17.51 -11.30
N VAL A 54 4.37 -16.89 -12.04
CA VAL A 54 4.02 -16.12 -13.25
C VAL A 54 3.59 -17.03 -14.39
N GLY A 55 4.17 -18.22 -14.49
CA GLY A 55 3.79 -19.25 -15.47
C GLY A 55 2.51 -20.01 -15.13
N LEU A 56 1.81 -19.67 -14.05
CA LEU A 56 0.48 -20.22 -13.76
C LEU A 56 -0.53 -19.69 -14.76
N ASP A 57 -1.50 -20.54 -15.10
CA ASP A 57 -2.61 -20.12 -15.94
C ASP A 57 -3.36 -18.94 -15.29
N GLU A 58 -3.76 -17.96 -16.11
CA GLU A 58 -4.41 -16.73 -15.65
C GLU A 58 -5.75 -17.03 -14.95
N GLY A 59 -6.38 -18.17 -15.26
CA GLY A 59 -7.58 -18.65 -14.55
C GLY A 59 -7.32 -19.07 -13.10
N VAL A 60 -6.08 -19.47 -12.78
CA VAL A 60 -5.65 -19.88 -11.43
C VAL A 60 -5.12 -18.66 -10.66
N ARG A 61 -4.44 -17.75 -11.34
CA ARG A 61 -3.83 -16.57 -10.73
C ARG A 61 -4.72 -15.33 -10.88
N SER A 62 -5.37 -14.96 -9.79
CA SER A 62 -6.09 -13.68 -9.69
C SER A 62 -5.15 -12.47 -9.90
N SER A 63 -5.63 -11.41 -10.57
CA SER A 63 -4.91 -10.13 -10.65
C SER A 63 -4.58 -9.56 -9.28
N ALA A 64 -5.42 -9.80 -8.26
CA ALA A 64 -5.13 -9.39 -6.89
C ALA A 64 -3.95 -10.16 -6.30
N ALA A 65 -3.83 -11.45 -6.58
CA ALA A 65 -2.69 -12.28 -6.17
C ALA A 65 -1.39 -11.76 -6.82
N LEU A 66 -1.46 -11.45 -8.11
CA LEU A 66 -0.33 -10.87 -8.85
C LEU A 66 0.17 -9.55 -8.25
N ILE A 67 -0.75 -8.64 -7.87
CA ILE A 67 -0.40 -7.37 -7.21
C ILE A 67 0.24 -7.60 -5.84
N LYS A 68 -0.25 -8.57 -5.05
CA LYS A 68 0.35 -8.93 -3.76
C LYS A 68 1.78 -9.45 -3.93
N VAL A 69 1.99 -10.36 -4.88
CA VAL A 69 3.32 -10.90 -5.18
C VAL A 69 4.27 -9.81 -5.68
N ALA A 70 3.78 -8.84 -6.47
CA ALA A 70 4.59 -7.69 -6.87
C ALA A 70 5.08 -6.86 -5.67
N LYS A 71 4.21 -6.56 -4.71
CA LYS A 71 4.59 -5.84 -3.48
C LYS A 71 5.57 -6.65 -2.61
N LEU A 72 5.36 -7.97 -2.52
CA LEU A 72 6.27 -8.88 -1.83
C LEU A 72 7.66 -8.86 -2.49
N MET A 73 7.71 -8.94 -3.82
CA MET A 73 8.95 -8.91 -4.59
C MET A 73 9.67 -7.56 -4.51
N ASP A 74 8.95 -6.44 -4.55
CA ASP A 74 9.58 -5.12 -4.39
C ASP A 74 10.17 -4.94 -2.98
N SER A 75 9.55 -5.57 -1.97
CA SER A 75 10.08 -5.60 -0.60
C SER A 75 11.32 -6.49 -0.52
N TYR A 76 11.26 -7.70 -1.10
CA TYR A 76 12.39 -8.62 -1.16
C TYR A 76 13.58 -8.03 -1.93
N LEU A 77 13.34 -7.43 -3.10
CA LEU A 77 14.37 -6.73 -3.90
C LEU A 77 15.09 -5.66 -3.09
N ALA A 78 14.38 -4.90 -2.27
CA ALA A 78 14.99 -3.88 -1.42
C ALA A 78 15.89 -4.48 -0.33
N GLU A 79 15.56 -5.66 0.19
CA GLU A 79 16.39 -6.38 1.16
C GLU A 79 17.64 -6.99 0.51
N VAL A 80 17.48 -7.73 -0.59
CA VAL A 80 18.63 -8.35 -1.28
C VAL A 80 19.56 -7.31 -1.88
N ALA A 81 19.04 -6.14 -2.27
CA ALA A 81 19.86 -5.03 -2.77
C ALA A 81 20.89 -4.50 -1.77
N MET A 82 20.78 -4.82 -0.48
CA MET A 82 21.79 -4.47 0.53
C MET A 82 23.00 -5.42 0.50
N ASP A 83 22.85 -6.61 -0.07
CA ASP A 83 23.92 -7.60 -0.16
C ASP A 83 24.93 -7.19 -1.22
N SER A 84 26.13 -6.81 -0.79
CA SER A 84 27.22 -6.36 -1.67
C SER A 84 27.67 -7.43 -2.68
N ASN A 85 27.34 -8.70 -2.43
CA ASN A 85 27.67 -9.82 -3.31
C ASN A 85 26.60 -10.11 -4.37
N LEU A 86 25.46 -9.40 -4.35
CA LEU A 86 24.41 -9.53 -5.36
C LEU A 86 24.88 -8.97 -6.71
N LYS A 87 24.87 -9.82 -7.74
CA LYS A 87 25.25 -9.40 -9.09
C LYS A 87 24.15 -8.55 -9.74
N LEU A 88 24.57 -7.64 -10.62
CA LEU A 88 23.64 -6.77 -11.33
C LEU A 88 22.66 -7.56 -12.19
N GLU A 89 23.12 -8.61 -12.86
CA GLU A 89 22.28 -9.45 -13.72
C GLU A 89 21.16 -10.12 -12.92
N GLU A 90 21.47 -10.62 -11.72
CA GLU A 90 20.50 -11.25 -10.83
C GLU A 90 19.44 -10.24 -10.36
N PHE A 91 19.88 -9.04 -9.98
CA PHE A 91 18.99 -7.95 -9.60
C PHE A 91 18.04 -7.55 -10.75
N ILE A 92 18.56 -7.36 -11.96
CA ILE A 92 17.77 -7.01 -13.15
C ILE A 92 16.76 -8.11 -13.48
N GLN A 93 17.20 -9.38 -13.45
CA GLN A 93 16.31 -10.50 -13.72
C GLN A 93 15.16 -10.56 -12.71
N LEU A 94 15.45 -10.28 -11.43
CA LEU A 94 14.45 -10.38 -10.37
C LEU A 94 13.45 -9.23 -10.45
N ALA A 95 13.93 -8.01 -10.72
CA ALA A 95 13.09 -6.84 -10.97
C ALA A 95 12.15 -7.03 -12.18
N GLY A 96 12.65 -7.70 -13.23
CA GLY A 96 11.93 -8.01 -14.46
C GLY A 96 11.13 -9.31 -14.46
N ALA A 97 11.11 -10.08 -13.35
CA ALA A 97 10.45 -11.38 -13.31
C ALA A 97 8.91 -11.29 -13.38
N LEU A 98 8.34 -10.14 -13.03
CA LEU A 98 6.91 -9.88 -13.03
C LEU A 98 6.50 -8.97 -14.21
N PRO A 99 5.29 -9.15 -14.77
CA PRO A 99 4.81 -8.34 -15.87
C PRO A 99 4.59 -6.88 -15.43
N ALA A 100 4.77 -5.93 -16.35
CA ALA A 100 4.73 -4.50 -16.05
C ALA A 100 3.39 -4.01 -15.45
N HIS A 101 2.27 -4.66 -15.75
CA HIS A 101 0.95 -4.30 -15.22
C HIS A 101 0.72 -4.80 -13.78
N ALA A 102 1.58 -5.68 -13.25
CA ALA A 102 1.51 -6.13 -11.85
C ALA A 102 1.79 -4.98 -10.86
N ARG A 103 2.55 -3.98 -11.31
CA ARG A 103 2.88 -2.77 -10.56
C ARG A 103 2.07 -1.59 -11.05
N ALA A 104 1.13 -1.13 -10.21
CA ALA A 104 0.41 0.12 -10.41
C ALA A 104 1.25 1.34 -9.99
N ILE A 105 2.10 1.15 -8.97
CA ILE A 105 3.00 2.17 -8.41
C ILE A 105 4.39 1.55 -8.31
N ASP A 106 5.41 2.26 -8.78
CA ASP A 106 6.79 1.76 -8.86
C ASP A 106 7.68 2.19 -7.68
N ASP A 107 7.12 2.82 -6.65
CA ASP A 107 7.87 3.32 -5.48
C ASP A 107 8.70 2.23 -4.78
N GLY A 108 8.16 1.02 -4.66
CA GLY A 108 8.87 -0.12 -4.07
C GLY A 108 10.07 -0.54 -4.91
N LEU A 109 9.89 -0.59 -6.24
CA LEU A 109 10.97 -0.88 -7.18
C LEU A 109 12.03 0.23 -7.19
N TYR A 110 11.60 1.49 -7.15
CA TYR A 110 12.50 2.64 -7.01
C TYR A 110 13.33 2.55 -5.75
N ARG A 111 12.72 2.22 -4.60
CA ARG A 111 13.42 2.01 -3.34
C ARG A 111 14.48 0.92 -3.47
N ALA A 112 14.15 -0.22 -4.08
CA ALA A 112 15.10 -1.30 -4.28
C ALA A 112 16.30 -0.89 -5.16
N VAL A 113 16.03 -0.18 -6.27
CA VAL A 113 17.09 0.37 -7.13
C VAL A 113 17.96 1.37 -6.38
N ASP A 114 17.34 2.27 -5.61
CA ASP A 114 18.07 3.25 -4.81
C ASP A 114 18.96 2.59 -3.76
N THR A 115 18.47 1.56 -3.08
CA THR A 115 19.25 0.74 -2.13
C THR A 115 20.41 0.04 -2.83
N TYR A 116 20.19 -0.55 -4.01
CA TYR A 116 21.25 -1.22 -4.77
C TYR A 116 22.36 -0.22 -5.15
N LEU A 117 21.99 0.97 -5.64
CA LEU A 117 22.96 2.03 -5.95
C LEU A 117 23.70 2.55 -4.71
N LYS A 118 23.11 2.45 -3.52
CA LYS A 118 23.72 2.81 -2.22
C LYS A 118 24.75 1.74 -1.79
N ALA A 119 24.38 0.46 -1.84
CA ALA A 119 25.23 -0.64 -1.41
C ALA A 119 26.36 -0.95 -2.40
N HIS A 120 26.12 -0.77 -3.71
CA HIS A 120 27.06 -1.10 -4.78
C HIS A 120 27.70 0.16 -5.39
N ILE A 121 28.59 0.81 -4.65
CA ILE A 121 29.30 2.02 -5.11
C ILE A 121 30.13 1.83 -6.39
N LYS A 122 30.51 0.59 -6.73
CA LYS A 122 31.33 0.24 -7.91
C LYS A 122 30.53 0.19 -9.23
N VAL A 123 29.22 0.40 -9.19
CA VAL A 123 28.35 0.34 -10.37
C VAL A 123 28.70 1.47 -11.34
N THR A 124 28.99 1.07 -12.58
CA THR A 124 29.40 1.93 -13.70
C THR A 124 28.24 2.80 -14.20
N LYS A 125 28.55 3.86 -14.96
CA LYS A 125 27.53 4.75 -15.55
C LYS A 125 26.52 4.00 -16.44
N GLN A 126 26.95 2.96 -17.15
CA GLN A 126 26.06 2.17 -18.01
C GLN A 126 25.10 1.30 -17.19
N GLU A 127 25.59 0.69 -16.12
CA GLU A 127 24.78 -0.14 -15.23
C GLU A 127 23.75 0.70 -14.48
N ARG A 128 24.12 1.90 -14.01
CA ARG A 128 23.15 2.87 -13.45
C ARG A 128 22.03 3.20 -14.44
N LYS A 129 22.37 3.35 -15.72
CA LYS A 129 21.38 3.55 -16.79
C LYS A 129 20.47 2.33 -16.97
N LEU A 130 21.00 1.10 -16.89
CA LEU A 130 20.19 -0.12 -16.95
C LEU A 130 19.22 -0.21 -15.78
N LEU A 131 19.69 0.04 -14.56
CA LEU A 131 18.86 0.05 -13.35
C LEU A 131 17.74 1.07 -13.42
N CYS A 132 18.04 2.30 -13.86
CA CYS A 132 17.03 3.35 -13.99
C CYS A 132 15.97 3.05 -15.06
N ARG A 133 16.28 2.23 -16.07
CA ARG A 133 15.30 1.82 -17.10
C ARG A 133 14.26 0.83 -16.57
N LEU A 134 14.49 0.21 -15.42
CA LEU A 134 13.52 -0.69 -14.79
C LEU A 134 12.32 0.06 -14.21
N ILE A 135 12.48 1.35 -13.91
CA ILE A 135 11.47 2.17 -13.23
C ILE A 135 10.66 2.95 -14.27
N ASP A 136 9.34 2.85 -14.21
CA ASP A 136 8.44 3.74 -14.94
C ASP A 136 8.18 5.01 -14.11
N CYS A 137 8.83 6.12 -14.48
CA CYS A 137 8.67 7.40 -13.79
C CYS A 137 7.20 7.90 -13.77
N ARG A 138 6.34 7.41 -14.67
CA ARG A 138 4.91 7.75 -14.69
C ARG A 138 4.16 7.14 -13.51
N LYS A 139 4.61 5.99 -13.04
CA LYS A 139 4.04 5.23 -11.92
C LYS A 139 4.64 5.58 -10.57
N LEU A 140 5.56 6.54 -10.50
CA LEU A 140 6.08 7.05 -9.24
C LEU A 140 5.06 8.01 -8.58
N SER A 141 4.99 7.94 -7.26
CA SER A 141 4.31 8.94 -6.43
C SER A 141 5.08 10.27 -6.45
N PRO A 142 4.43 11.41 -6.12
CA PRO A 142 5.11 12.71 -6.07
C PRO A 142 6.27 12.72 -5.06
N GLU A 143 6.14 12.04 -3.93
CA GLU A 143 7.21 11.90 -2.93
C GLU A 143 8.41 11.14 -3.49
N ALA A 144 8.16 10.03 -4.22
CA ALA A 144 9.23 9.28 -4.88
C ALA A 144 9.88 10.08 -6.02
N CYS A 145 9.10 10.86 -6.78
CA CYS A 145 9.60 11.77 -7.79
C CYS A 145 10.52 12.85 -7.19
N LEU A 146 10.11 13.44 -6.06
CA LEU A 146 10.90 14.43 -5.34
C LEU A 146 12.25 13.84 -4.91
N HIS A 147 12.23 12.68 -4.25
CA HIS A 147 13.46 12.00 -3.84
C HIS A 147 14.34 11.64 -5.04
N ALA A 148 13.75 11.13 -6.13
CA ALA A 148 14.48 10.81 -7.36
C ALA A 148 15.10 12.05 -8.02
N SER A 149 14.43 13.20 -7.95
CA SER A 149 14.96 14.45 -8.54
C SER A 149 16.22 14.97 -7.84
N GLN A 150 16.37 14.66 -6.55
CA GLN A 150 17.49 15.07 -5.71
C GLN A 150 18.61 14.03 -5.64
N ASN A 151 18.42 12.86 -6.26
CA ASN A 151 19.34 11.73 -6.12
C ASN A 151 20.50 11.82 -7.11
N GLU A 152 21.68 12.22 -6.62
CA GLU A 152 22.92 12.37 -7.41
C GLU A 152 23.43 11.05 -8.02
N ARG A 153 22.97 9.89 -7.52
CA ARG A 153 23.38 8.58 -8.05
C ARG A 153 22.66 8.24 -9.36
N LEU A 154 21.55 8.91 -9.67
CA LEU A 154 20.81 8.68 -10.90
C LEU A 154 21.44 9.42 -12.09
N PRO A 155 21.43 8.86 -13.31
CA PRO A 155 21.83 9.60 -14.49
C PRO A 155 20.96 10.83 -14.71
N VAL A 156 21.55 11.95 -15.14
CA VAL A 156 20.85 13.23 -15.41
C VAL A 156 19.60 13.03 -16.28
N ARG A 157 19.66 12.17 -17.30
CA ARG A 157 18.52 11.86 -18.16
C ARG A 157 17.33 11.27 -17.39
N ALA A 158 17.57 10.43 -16.40
CA ALA A 158 16.52 9.85 -15.57
C ALA A 158 15.88 10.93 -14.68
N VAL A 159 16.70 11.79 -14.07
CA VAL A 159 16.23 12.93 -13.26
C VAL A 159 15.34 13.87 -14.08
N VAL A 160 15.78 14.24 -15.28
CA VAL A 160 14.98 15.09 -16.21
C VAL A 160 13.66 14.42 -16.57
N GLN A 161 13.66 13.11 -16.81
CA GLN A 161 12.44 12.36 -17.13
C GLN A 161 11.45 12.36 -15.95
N VAL A 162 11.93 12.20 -14.72
CA VAL A 162 11.10 12.31 -13.50
C VAL A 162 10.48 13.71 -13.42
N LEU A 163 11.30 14.76 -13.52
CA LEU A 163 10.84 16.16 -13.43
C LEU A 163 9.79 16.50 -14.50
N PHE A 164 10.01 16.07 -15.75
CA PHE A 164 9.05 16.31 -16.83
C PHE A 164 7.74 15.54 -16.63
N THR A 165 7.82 14.34 -16.07
CA THR A 165 6.63 13.53 -15.75
C THR A 165 5.81 14.18 -14.63
N GLU A 166 6.48 14.72 -13.61
CA GLU A 166 5.87 15.49 -12.53
C GLU A 166 5.16 16.75 -13.08
N GLN A 167 5.85 17.54 -13.92
CA GLN A 167 5.30 18.74 -14.54
C GLN A 167 4.05 18.45 -15.39
N ASN A 168 4.07 17.35 -16.17
CA ASN A 168 2.91 16.94 -16.95
C ASN A 168 1.72 16.51 -16.09
N LYS A 169 1.96 15.84 -14.95
CA LYS A 169 0.88 15.47 -14.01
C LYS A 169 0.20 16.72 -13.44
N ILE A 170 1.01 17.71 -13.02
CA ILE A 170 0.53 18.99 -12.49
C ILE A 170 -0.23 19.78 -13.58
N SER A 171 0.33 19.91 -14.78
CA SER A 171 -0.30 20.61 -15.91
C SER A 171 -1.66 20.00 -16.25
N ARG A 172 -1.77 18.67 -16.29
CA ARG A 172 -3.05 18.00 -16.56
C ARG A 172 -4.09 18.27 -15.48
N GLN A 173 -3.71 18.30 -14.20
CA GLN A 173 -4.65 18.63 -13.12
C GLN A 173 -5.15 20.09 -13.19
N LEU A 174 -4.30 21.00 -13.67
CA LEU A 174 -4.68 22.39 -13.93
C LEU A 174 -5.63 22.51 -15.13
N ASP A 175 -5.44 21.70 -16.18
CA ASP A 175 -6.31 21.69 -17.37
C ASP A 175 -7.72 21.12 -17.08
N TRP A 176 -7.84 20.13 -16.17
CA TRP A 176 -9.15 19.63 -15.70
C TRP A 176 -9.91 20.62 -14.81
N SER A 177 -9.22 21.67 -14.33
CA SER A 177 -9.81 22.79 -13.61
C SER A 177 -10.13 23.98 -14.54
N GLY A 178 -10.17 23.74 -15.86
CA GLY A 178 -10.36 24.77 -16.88
C GLY A 178 -11.83 25.22 -17.08
N PRO A 179 -12.06 26.48 -17.48
CA PRO A 179 -13.36 27.15 -17.43
C PRO A 179 -14.32 26.58 -18.46
N MET A 180 -15.57 26.38 -18.04
CA MET A 180 -16.68 26.30 -18.98
C MET A 180 -16.74 27.58 -19.82
N SER A 181 -16.92 27.38 -21.13
CA SER A 181 -17.18 28.40 -22.15
C SER A 181 -15.94 29.05 -22.80
N MET A 182 -15.48 28.44 -23.89
CA MET A 182 -14.94 29.20 -25.00
C MET A 182 -15.87 28.99 -26.20
N ALA A 183 -16.73 29.98 -26.41
CA ALA A 183 -17.45 30.16 -27.66
C ALA A 183 -16.46 30.29 -28.83
N ARG A 184 -16.89 29.78 -29.98
CA ARG A 184 -16.18 29.80 -31.27
C ARG A 184 -15.60 31.16 -31.61
N SER A 185 -14.37 31.18 -32.14
CA SER A 185 -14.08 31.77 -33.45
C SER A 185 -12.67 31.39 -33.93
N PRO A 186 -12.48 31.14 -35.24
CA PRO A 186 -11.19 30.75 -35.80
C PRO A 186 -10.43 31.98 -36.29
N ASN A 187 -9.15 32.11 -35.96
CA ASN A 187 -8.18 32.59 -36.95
C ASN A 187 -6.74 32.23 -36.60
N SER A 188 -6.03 31.89 -37.68
CA SER A 188 -4.64 31.42 -37.76
C SER A 188 -3.61 32.47 -37.34
N ASN A 189 -2.68 32.11 -36.45
CA ASN A 189 -1.25 32.01 -36.79
C ASN A 189 -0.42 31.54 -35.59
N ARG A 190 0.49 30.60 -35.86
CA ARG A 190 1.55 30.11 -34.97
C ARG A 190 2.57 31.21 -34.70
N HIS A 191 3.12 31.28 -33.48
CA HIS A 191 4.56 31.25 -33.16
C HIS A 191 4.81 31.42 -31.64
N ASP A 192 5.64 30.52 -31.10
CA ASP A 192 6.53 30.60 -29.92
C ASP A 192 6.00 30.87 -28.48
N ALA A 193 6.55 30.08 -27.54
CA ALA A 193 6.22 29.93 -26.10
C ALA A 193 6.69 31.12 -25.23
N PRO A 194 6.75 31.06 -23.87
CA PRO A 194 6.05 30.28 -22.83
C PRO A 194 5.41 31.19 -21.75
N GLY A 195 4.71 30.62 -20.76
CA GLY A 195 4.40 31.31 -19.49
C GLY A 195 3.12 32.16 -19.51
N ARG A 196 1.97 31.50 -19.34
CA ARG A 196 0.72 32.20 -19.01
C ARG A 196 0.82 32.74 -17.58
N CYS A 197 1.22 34.00 -17.42
CA CYS A 197 1.02 34.72 -16.16
C CYS A 197 -0.48 34.71 -15.84
N GLN A 198 -0.86 34.05 -14.74
CA GLN A 198 -2.24 34.13 -14.25
C GLN A 198 -2.56 35.60 -13.99
N SER A 199 -3.66 36.08 -14.56
CA SER A 199 -4.07 37.48 -14.39
C SER A 199 -4.34 37.75 -12.91
N LYS A 200 -4.07 38.97 -12.42
CA LYS A 200 -4.39 39.41 -11.05
C LYS A 200 -5.85 39.10 -10.66
N ARG A 201 -6.75 39.04 -11.65
CA ARG A 201 -8.15 38.69 -11.50
C ARG A 201 -8.37 37.19 -11.26
N GLU A 202 -7.62 36.30 -11.92
CA GLU A 202 -7.71 34.84 -11.71
C GLU A 202 -7.20 34.44 -10.32
N VAL A 203 -6.07 35.02 -9.90
CA VAL A 203 -5.52 34.82 -8.55
C VAL A 203 -6.51 35.30 -7.48
N SER A 204 -7.23 36.40 -7.73
CA SER A 204 -8.26 36.88 -6.80
C SER A 204 -9.47 35.94 -6.70
N VAL A 205 -9.90 35.34 -7.80
CA VAL A 205 -11.03 34.39 -7.81
C VAL A 205 -10.66 33.12 -7.05
N GLN A 206 -9.46 32.57 -7.30
CA GLN A 206 -8.95 31.42 -6.54
C GLN A 206 -8.81 31.74 -5.05
N HIS A 207 -8.35 32.94 -4.69
CA HIS A 207 -8.28 33.37 -3.28
C HIS A 207 -9.66 33.45 -2.63
N MET A 208 -10.68 33.91 -3.35
CA MET A 208 -12.06 33.96 -2.85
C MET A 208 -12.64 32.56 -2.66
N GLU A 209 -12.36 31.65 -3.58
CA GLU A 209 -12.81 30.25 -3.47
C GLU A 209 -12.14 29.53 -2.31
N ILE A 210 -10.83 29.73 -2.12
CA ILE A 210 -10.11 29.19 -0.95
C ILE A 210 -10.69 29.75 0.36
N LYS A 211 -11.01 31.06 0.42
CA LYS A 211 -11.64 31.65 1.60
C LYS A 211 -13.01 31.04 1.88
N ARG A 212 -13.85 30.90 0.85
CA ARG A 212 -15.16 30.26 0.95
C ARG A 212 -15.06 28.80 1.41
N LEU A 213 -14.15 28.03 0.83
CA LEU A 213 -13.92 26.63 1.22
C LEU A 213 -13.44 26.52 2.67
N LYS A 214 -12.59 27.43 3.14
CA LYS A 214 -12.18 27.49 4.55
C LYS A 214 -13.36 27.76 5.48
N GLU A 215 -14.23 28.69 5.11
CA GLU A 215 -15.46 28.98 5.87
C GLU A 215 -16.39 27.76 5.93
N ASP A 216 -16.55 27.05 4.80
CA ASP A 216 -17.38 25.86 4.74
C ASP A 216 -16.79 24.68 5.53
N VAL A 217 -15.46 24.53 5.57
CA VAL A 217 -14.80 23.55 6.45
C VAL A 217 -15.08 23.84 7.92
N VAL A 218 -14.95 25.09 8.36
CA VAL A 218 -15.25 25.48 9.74
C VAL A 218 -16.74 25.25 10.06
N ARG A 219 -17.63 25.57 9.11
CA ARG A 219 -19.07 25.33 9.25
C ARG A 219 -19.38 23.84 9.42
N LEU A 220 -18.77 22.99 8.59
CA LEU A 220 -18.93 21.54 8.66
C LEU A 220 -18.34 20.97 9.95
N GLN A 221 -17.19 21.46 10.41
CA GLN A 221 -16.62 21.08 11.71
C GLN A 221 -17.57 21.42 12.86
N ASN A 222 -18.19 22.60 12.83
CA ASN A 222 -19.20 22.99 13.82
C ASN A 222 -20.46 22.11 13.77
N GLN A 223 -20.86 21.65 12.57
CA GLN A 223 -21.96 20.70 12.44
C GLN A 223 -21.59 19.33 13.01
N ILE A 224 -20.38 18.84 12.74
CA ILE A 224 -19.89 17.58 13.29
C ILE A 224 -19.84 17.64 14.82
N THR A 225 -19.31 18.70 15.42
CA THR A 225 -19.28 18.86 16.89
C THR A 225 -20.67 18.98 17.49
N THR A 226 -21.60 19.66 16.80
CA THR A 226 -23.01 19.73 17.24
C THR A 226 -23.67 18.35 17.22
N LEU A 227 -23.46 17.57 16.16
CA LEU A 227 -24.00 16.22 16.03
C LEU A 227 -23.37 15.26 17.05
N GLN A 228 -22.07 15.38 17.33
CA GLN A 228 -21.39 14.63 18.39
C GLN A 228 -22.00 14.93 19.77
N ASN A 229 -22.25 16.21 20.08
CA ASN A 229 -22.90 16.61 21.33
C ASN A 229 -24.37 16.13 21.42
N GLN A 230 -25.09 16.08 20.30
CA GLN A 230 -26.43 15.50 20.26
C GLN A 230 -26.40 13.99 20.51
N LEU A 231 -25.42 13.28 19.92
CA LEU A 231 -25.23 11.85 20.16
C LEU A 231 -24.92 11.57 21.62
N GLU A 232 -24.05 12.36 22.25
CA GLU A 232 -23.73 12.23 23.68
C GLU A 232 -24.95 12.45 24.57
N LYS A 233 -25.77 13.47 24.29
CA LYS A 233 -27.04 13.71 25.00
C LYS A 233 -28.05 12.56 24.81
N VAL A 234 -28.10 11.95 23.64
CA VAL A 234 -28.96 10.77 23.38
C VAL A 234 -28.42 9.53 24.10
N VAL A 235 -27.10 9.38 24.21
CA VAL A 235 -26.43 8.33 24.97
C VAL A 235 -26.63 8.49 26.47
N GLU A 236 -26.53 9.71 27.01
CA GLU A 236 -26.81 10.01 28.42
C GLU A 236 -28.29 9.80 28.77
N LYS A 237 -29.22 10.20 27.90
CA LYS A 237 -30.64 9.90 28.05
C LYS A 237 -30.94 8.40 28.02
N LYS A 238 -30.19 7.62 27.23
CA LYS A 238 -30.26 6.15 27.25
C LYS A 238 -29.63 5.52 28.50
N LYS A 239 -28.57 6.12 29.08
CA LYS A 239 -28.02 5.74 30.39
C LYS A 239 -29.00 5.99 31.54
N GLY A 240 -29.80 7.06 31.47
CA GLY A 240 -30.85 7.37 32.45
C GLY A 240 -32.07 6.44 32.39
N PHE A 241 -32.34 5.80 31.25
CA PHE A 241 -33.44 4.85 31.07
C PHE A 241 -33.10 3.39 31.39
N PHE A 242 -31.81 3.08 31.65
CA PHE A 242 -31.34 1.73 32.02
C PHE A 242 -30.94 1.63 33.50
N ARG A 243 -31.82 2.08 34.40
CA ARG A 243 -31.76 1.82 35.86
C ARG A 243 -33.04 1.18 36.41
N TRP A 244 -33.57 0.17 35.72
CA TRP A 244 -34.53 -0.76 36.33
C TRP A 244 -33.83 -2.02 36.85
N LYS A 245 -33.62 -2.00 38.17
CA LYS A 245 -33.81 -3.10 39.15
C LYS A 245 -33.15 -4.43 38.77
N LYS A 246 -32.07 -4.82 39.45
CA LYS A 246 -32.12 -5.44 40.79
C LYS A 246 -33.29 -6.44 40.91
N PHE A 247 -33.23 -7.50 40.12
CA PHE A 247 -33.82 -8.81 40.43
C PHE A 247 -32.91 -9.90 39.83
N ILE A 248 -31.82 -10.20 40.55
CA ILE A 248 -31.17 -11.51 40.48
C ILE A 248 -31.55 -12.22 41.78
N LEU A 249 -32.43 -13.21 41.59
CA LEU A 249 -32.46 -14.56 42.15
C LEU A 249 -32.43 -14.80 43.68
N ILE A 250 -33.31 -15.75 44.00
CA ILE A 250 -33.51 -16.52 45.22
C ILE A 250 -32.35 -17.50 45.47
N SER A 251 -32.05 -17.69 46.77
CA SER A 251 -31.51 -18.88 47.47
C SER A 251 -30.01 -19.07 47.77
N GLY A 252 -29.77 -19.30 49.08
CA GLY A 252 -28.80 -20.27 49.65
C GLY A 252 -27.43 -19.70 50.02
N SER A 253 -27.23 -19.14 51.22
CA SER A 253 -26.83 -19.79 52.48
C SER A 253 -25.33 -20.14 52.62
N THR A 254 -24.78 -19.74 53.78
CA THR A 254 -23.53 -20.17 54.47
C THR A 254 -22.18 -19.87 53.78
N SER A 255 -21.06 -19.56 54.43
CA SER A 255 -20.63 -18.86 55.65
C SER A 255 -19.10 -19.13 55.74
N VAL A 256 -18.35 -18.29 56.49
CA VAL A 256 -17.03 -18.59 57.13
C VAL A 256 -15.73 -18.24 56.35
N THR A 257 -15.04 -17.20 56.87
CA THR A 257 -13.56 -16.94 57.14
C THR A 257 -12.49 -17.29 56.09
N ASP A 258 -11.27 -16.75 56.02
CA ASP A 258 -10.45 -15.65 56.57
C ASP A 258 -9.05 -15.81 55.89
N VAL A 259 -8.22 -14.77 55.92
CA VAL A 259 -6.75 -14.71 55.68
C VAL A 259 -6.17 -14.94 54.27
N GLY A 260 -5.38 -13.94 53.82
CA GLY A 260 -3.99 -14.24 53.38
C GLY A 260 -3.47 -13.63 52.06
N LYS A 261 -2.68 -12.55 52.18
CA LYS A 261 -1.42 -12.17 51.47
C LYS A 261 -1.24 -12.44 49.94
N ARG A 262 -0.89 -11.34 49.22
CA ARG A 262 0.29 -11.13 48.32
C ARG A 262 0.66 -12.28 47.33
N ASP A 263 0.78 -12.10 46.02
CA ASP A 263 1.61 -11.14 45.25
C ASP A 263 1.15 -11.07 43.76
N PHE A 264 1.77 -10.14 43.01
CA PHE A 264 1.80 -9.89 41.55
C PHE A 264 1.42 -11.04 40.59
N GLU A 265 0.59 -10.75 39.58
CA GLU A 265 0.99 -10.71 38.14
C GLU A 265 -0.19 -10.33 37.22
N GLU A 266 0.11 -9.50 36.21
CA GLU A 266 -0.73 -9.18 35.07
C GLU A 266 -0.90 -10.39 34.15
N VAL A 267 -2.13 -10.74 33.78
CA VAL A 267 -2.42 -11.50 32.57
C VAL A 267 -3.61 -10.88 31.84
N GLY A 268 -3.35 -10.46 30.61
CA GLY A 268 -4.32 -9.83 29.73
C GLY A 268 -5.32 -10.80 29.10
N PHE A 269 -6.31 -10.21 28.42
CA PHE A 269 -7.12 -10.91 27.43
C PHE A 269 -7.49 -9.96 26.29
N GLY A 270 -6.98 -10.24 25.11
CA GLY A 270 -7.60 -9.82 23.86
C GLY A 270 -8.68 -10.81 23.43
N ARG A 271 -9.73 -10.33 22.77
CA ARG A 271 -10.51 -11.09 21.79
C ARG A 271 -11.12 -10.14 20.75
N HIS A 272 -10.85 -10.42 19.48
CA HIS A 272 -11.71 -10.05 18.35
C HIS A 272 -12.66 -11.22 18.03
N THR A 273 -13.96 -10.89 17.95
CA THR A 273 -15.04 -11.20 16.96
C THR A 273 -14.80 -12.29 15.88
N PRO A 274 -15.79 -12.84 15.11
CA PRO A 274 -17.11 -12.26 14.74
C PRO A 274 -18.29 -13.26 14.49
N LEU A 275 -19.43 -12.69 14.03
CA LEU A 275 -20.36 -13.13 12.96
C LEU A 275 -21.83 -13.32 13.40
N THR A 276 -22.74 -12.50 12.85
CA THR A 276 -24.14 -12.90 12.64
C THR A 276 -24.68 -12.39 11.31
N LYS A 277 -25.24 -13.31 10.52
CA LYS A 277 -26.15 -13.04 9.41
C LYS A 277 -27.32 -14.03 9.50
N GLY A 278 -28.53 -13.48 9.62
CA GLY A 278 -29.75 -13.98 8.99
C GLY A 278 -30.48 -15.20 9.57
N LYS A 279 -31.66 -14.96 10.16
CA LYS A 279 -32.92 -15.63 9.77
C LYS A 279 -34.13 -14.93 10.40
N ASN A 280 -34.97 -14.34 9.56
CA ASN A 280 -36.32 -13.89 9.90
C ASN A 280 -37.29 -15.07 9.93
N SER A 281 -38.23 -15.07 10.87
CA SER A 281 -39.52 -15.77 10.76
C SER A 281 -40.60 -14.86 11.33
N HIS A 282 -41.44 -14.31 10.46
CA HIS A 282 -42.66 -13.59 10.83
C HIS A 282 -43.86 -14.53 10.66
N ARG A 283 -44.63 -14.74 11.73
CA ARG A 283 -45.95 -15.37 11.72
C ARG A 283 -46.97 -14.28 12.08
N TRP A 284 -47.78 -13.84 11.12
CA TRP A 284 -49.01 -13.09 11.40
C TRP A 284 -50.21 -13.85 10.85
N ARG A 285 -51.17 -14.09 11.73
CA ARG A 285 -52.45 -14.76 11.46
C ARG A 285 -53.53 -13.68 11.41
N LYS A 286 -54.26 -13.66 10.28
CA LYS A 286 -55.68 -13.33 10.03
C LYS A 286 -56.56 -13.24 11.31
N SER A 287 -57.62 -12.44 11.46
CA SER A 287 -58.62 -11.93 10.51
C SER A 287 -59.73 -11.11 11.24
N LEU A 288 -60.47 -10.27 10.50
CA LEU A 288 -61.90 -9.85 10.64
C LEU A 288 -62.27 -9.00 11.89
N SER A 289 -63.11 -7.95 11.85
CA SER A 289 -64.25 -7.56 11.00
C SER A 289 -64.17 -6.09 10.56
#